data_AF-F6B656-F1
#
_entry.id   AF-F6B656-F1
#
_cell.length_a   1.000
_cell.length_b   1.000
_cell.length_c   1.000
_cell.angle_alpha   90.00
_cell.angle_beta   90.00
_cell.angle_gamma   90.00
#
_symmetry.space_group_name_H-M   'P 1'
#
loop_
_entity.id
_entity.type
_entity.pdbx_description
1 polymer ?
#
loop_
_entity_poly.entity_id
_entity_poly.type
_entity_poly.pdbx_seq_one_letter_code
_entity_poly.pdbx_strand_id
1 'polypeptide(L)' 'MKDVLLSTITGFTVGLLFAKLRLPVPAPSALPGVMGIVGIFLGYVLAQRLGWGR' A
#
# COMPACT_ATOMS: atom_id res chain seq x y z
N MET A 1 0.64 9.47 -13.06
CA MET A 1 -0.36 10.30 -12.34
C MET A 1 -1.74 9.66 -12.36
N LYS A 2 -2.29 9.30 -13.54
CA LYS A 2 -3.57 8.57 -13.65
C LYS A 2 -3.60 7.30 -12.80
N ASP A 3 -2.55 6.49 -12.82
CA ASP A 3 -2.50 5.23 -12.07
C ASP A 3 -2.47 5.45 -10.55
N VAL A 4 -1.84 6.53 -10.07
CA VAL A 4 -1.83 6.88 -8.64
C VAL A 4 -3.23 7.27 -8.19
N LEU A 5 -3.94 8.08 -8.96
CA LEU A 5 -5.30 8.48 -8.66
C LEU A 5 -6.26 7.28 -8.69
N LEU A 6 -6.19 6.46 -9.74
CA LEU A 6 -7.05 5.28 -9.89
C LEU A 6 -6.79 4.23 -8.80
N SER A 7 -5.53 3.96 -8.46
CA SER A 7 -5.17 3.02 -7.40
C SER A 7 -5.61 3.52 -6.02
N THR A 8 -5.49 4.82 -5.75
CA THR A 8 -5.97 5.44 -4.50
C THR A 8 -7.49 5.33 -4.38
N ILE A 9 -8.24 5.68 -5.44
CA ILE A 9 -9.71 5.59 -5.45
C ILE A 9 -10.17 4.13 -5.30
N THR A 10 -9.50 3.21 -5.99
CA THR A 10 -9.81 1.78 -5.91
C THR A 10 -9.58 1.26 -4.50
N GLY A 11 -8.40 1.52 -3.91
CA GLY A 11 -8.07 1.10 -2.54
C GLY A 11 -9.03 1.68 -1.50
N PHE A 12 -9.39 2.96 -1.64
CA PHE A 12 -10.37 3.62 -0.78
C PHE A 12 -11.75 2.97 -0.88
N THR A 13 -12.25 2.75 -2.10
CA THR A 13 -13.57 2.17 -2.34
C THR A 13 -13.63 0.73 -1.82
N VAL A 14 -12.59 -0.07 -2.07
CA VAL A 14 -12.50 -1.44 -1.55
C VAL A 14 -12.46 -1.45 -0.02
N GLY A 15 -11.67 -0.56 0.61
CA GLY A 15 -11.62 -0.43 2.07
C GLY A 15 -12.98 -0.10 2.68
N LEU A 16 -13.72 0.85 2.10
CA LEU A 16 -15.08 1.18 2.52
C LEU A 16 -16.05 0.02 2.36
N LEU A 17 -15.94 -0.73 1.26
CA LEU A 17 -16.83 -1.85 0.96
C LEU A 17 -16.61 -2.99 1.95
N PHE A 18 -15.36 -3.31 2.29
CA PHE A 18 -15.04 -4.33 3.30
C PHE A 18 -15.48 -3.90 4.70
N ALA A 19 -15.30 -2.63 5.06
CA ALA A 19 -15.82 -2.09 6.32
C ALA A 19 -17.35 -2.16 6.39
N LYS A 20 -18.05 -1.81 5.31
CA LYS A 20 -19.51 -1.88 5.22
C LYS A 20 -20.05 -3.30 5.34
N LEU A 21 -19.39 -4.27 4.70
CA LEU A 21 -19.75 -5.68 4.73
C LEU A 21 -19.23 -6.42 5.97
N ARG A 22 -18.47 -5.73 6.85
CA ARG A 22 -17.79 -6.32 8.02
C ARG A 22 -16.93 -7.54 7.66
N LEU A 23 -16.36 -7.54 6.45
CA LEU A 23 -15.47 -8.59 6.01
C LEU A 23 -14.07 -8.35 6.60
N PRO A 24 -13.32 -9.42 6.90
CA PRO A 24 -11.91 -9.27 7.24
C PRO A 24 -11.19 -8.61 6.07
N VAL A 25 -10.51 -7.50 6.34
CA VAL A 25 -9.75 -6.76 5.32
C VAL A 25 -8.52 -7.58 4.93
N PRO A 26 -8.26 -7.85 3.64
CA PRO A 26 -7.08 -8.59 3.18
C PRO A 26 -5.79 -7.78 3.33
N ALA A 27 -5.92 -6.45 3.37
CA ALA A 27 -4.82 -5.52 3.60
C ALA A 27 -4.44 -5.44 5.09
N PRO A 28 -3.20 -5.05 5.42
CA PRO A 28 -2.78 -4.89 6.80
C PRO A 28 -3.67 -3.85 7.49
N SER A 29 -4.52 -4.30 8.41
CA SER A 29 -5.46 -3.46 9.14
C SER A 29 -4.83 -2.70 10.30
N ALA A 30 -3.63 -3.10 10.72
CA ALA A 30 -2.88 -2.48 11.80
C ALA A 30 -1.82 -1.51 11.25
N LEU A 31 -1.65 -0.36 11.94
CA LEU A 31 -0.63 0.64 11.61
C LEU A 31 0.78 0.04 11.43
N PRO A 32 1.25 -0.93 12.26
CA PRO A 32 2.55 -1.56 12.04
C PRO A 32 2.68 -2.24 10.67
N GLY A 33 1.61 -2.88 10.19
CA GLY A 33 1.61 -3.54 8.88
C GLY A 33 1.70 -2.54 7.72
N VAL A 34 0.99 -1.41 7.83
CA VAL A 34 1.09 -0.31 6.85
C VAL A 34 2.50 0.28 6.84
N MET A 35 3.07 0.53 8.02
CA MET A 35 4.45 1.04 8.14
C MET A 35 5.49 0.06 7.58
N GLY A 36 5.26 -1.25 7.69
CA GLY A 36 6.09 -2.27 7.05
C GLY A 36 6.13 -2.13 5.52
N ILE A 37 4.97 -1.96 4.87
CA ILE A 37 4.89 -1.74 3.41
C ILE A 37 5.61 -0.46 3.00
N VAL A 38 5.41 0.63 3.76
CA VAL A 38 6.10 1.91 3.51
C VAL A 38 7.62 1.74 3.64
N GLY A 39 8.09 1.05 4.67
CA GLY A 39 9.51 0.76 4.88
C GLY A 39 10.13 -0.05 3.75
N ILE A 40 9.42 -1.07 3.25
CA ILE A 40 9.87 -1.88 2.09
C ILE A 40 9.99 -0.99 0.85
N PHE A 41 9.00 -0.16 0.56
CA PHE A 41 9.05 0.75 -0.60
C PHE A 41 10.22 1.74 -0.50
N LEU A 42 10.39 2.39 0.66
CA LEU A 42 11.50 3.32 0.89
C LEU A 42 12.86 2.62 0.78
N GLY A 43 12.99 1.43 1.35
CA GLY A 43 14.20 0.61 1.25
C GLY A 43 14.51 0.23 -0.19
N TYR A 44 13.51 -0.16 -0.98
CA TYR A 44 13.67 -0.46 -2.41
C TYR A 44 14.12 0.77 -3.21
N VAL A 45 13.49 1.93 -2.99
CA VAL A 45 13.87 3.17 -3.65
C VAL A 45 15.30 3.57 -3.29
N LEU A 46 15.70 3.43 -2.03
CA LEU A 46 17.07 3.70 -1.59
C LEU A 46 18.06 2.71 -2.23
N ALA A 47 17.73 1.42 -2.26
CA ALA A 47 18.54 0.39 -2.88
C ALA A 47 18.77 0.64 -4.38
N GLN A 48 17.73 1.08 -5.10
CA GLN A 48 17.88 1.49 -6.50
C GLN A 48 18.81 2.69 -6.66
N ARG A 49 18.70 3.70 -5.80
CA ARG A 49 19.59 4.88 -5.82
C ARG A 49 21.05 4.53 -5.51
N LEU A 50 21.27 3.52 -4.68
CA LEU A 50 22.60 3.00 -4.34
C LEU A 50 23.16 2.04 -5.40
N GLY A 51 22.41 1.72 -6.47
CA GLY A 51 22.85 0.84 -7.55
C GLY A 51 22.79 -0.65 -7.22
N TRP A 52 22.04 -1.05 -6.18
CA TRP A 52 21.84 -2.46 -5.83
C TRP A 52 20.81 -3.18 -6.69
N GLY A 53 19.94 -2.42 -7.38
CA GLY A 53 18.97 -2.97 -8.33
C GLY A 53 19.52 -2.96 -9.74
N ARG A 54 20.09 -4.08 -10.18
CA ARG A 54 20.23 -4.40 -11.61
C ARG A 54 18.90 -4.94 -12.15
#